data_AF-X1P0H9-F1
#
_entry.id   AF-X1P0H9-F1
#
_cell.length_a   1.000
_cell.length_b   1.000
_cell.length_c   1.000
_cell.angle_alpha   90.00
_cell.angle_beta   90.00
_cell.angle_gamma   90.00
#
_symmetry.space_group_name_H-M   'P 1'
#
loop_
_entity.id
_entity.type
_entity.pdbx_description
1 polymer ?
#
loop_
_entity_poly.entity_id
_entity_poly.type
_entity_poly.pdbx_seq_one_letter_code
_entity_poly.pdbx_strand_id
1 'polypeptide(L)'
;GFASLPISSIEVGSVDPALILVYYSALAAAVWLGSRKRLGEQMSKAKTWLKSGASKSTDLVSRLPKRWVIPPLLVAAILVSVAAATMPDDELRVSFLDIGQGDAILIQRGNQQVLVDGGPSPQAITLELGDKMPFWDRTIELVVLTHPHSDHITGLLEVLQRYQVEQVLYPDLDYPSPLYQEWLRLVEEKDIECTIAQAGQQIDLGEGITIKVLHPGTPLLTGTGSDINNNSAVLRLSMGRVSFLLAADIE
;
A
#
# COMPACT_ATOMS: atom_id res chain seq x y z
N GLY A 1 11.72 -12.86 47.09
CA GLY A 1 10.97 -12.03 46.14
C GLY A 1 11.96 -11.14 45.41
N PHE A 2 11.78 -10.91 44.11
CA PHE A 2 12.73 -10.24 43.21
C PHE A 2 13.14 -8.79 43.59
N ALA A 3 12.58 -8.22 44.67
CA ALA A 3 12.91 -6.89 45.17
C ALA A 3 14.27 -6.79 45.90
N SER A 4 14.92 -7.92 46.24
CA SER A 4 16.16 -7.94 47.03
C SER A 4 17.46 -8.02 46.21
N LEU A 5 17.38 -7.94 44.88
CA LEU A 5 18.57 -7.97 44.04
C LEU A 5 19.24 -6.58 44.02
N PRO A 6 20.57 -6.48 44.17
CA PRO A 6 21.27 -5.21 43.97
C PRO A 6 21.02 -4.75 42.53
N ILE A 7 20.78 -3.44 42.33
CA ILE A 7 20.37 -2.82 41.05
C ILE A 7 18.88 -3.00 40.70
N SER A 8 18.02 -3.43 41.64
CA SER A 8 16.57 -3.53 41.39
C SER A 8 15.88 -2.17 41.16
N SER A 9 16.54 -1.05 41.48
CA SER A 9 16.10 0.29 41.11
C SER A 9 17.29 1.23 40.89
N ILE A 10 17.19 2.06 39.86
CA ILE A 10 18.05 3.23 39.64
C ILE A 10 17.14 4.43 39.82
N GLU A 11 17.42 5.26 40.83
CA GLU A 11 16.74 6.54 40.99
C GLU A 11 17.18 7.46 39.85
N VAL A 12 16.36 7.52 38.81
CA VAL A 12 16.48 8.55 37.78
C VAL A 12 15.91 9.83 38.37
N GLY A 13 16.77 10.83 38.60
CA GLY A 13 16.36 12.15 39.10
C GLY A 13 15.29 12.79 38.21
N SER A 14 14.61 13.82 38.74
CA SER A 14 13.56 14.52 38.01
C SER A 14 14.10 15.10 36.70
N VAL A 15 13.66 14.55 35.56
CA VAL A 15 13.99 15.10 34.25
C VAL A 15 13.27 16.44 34.10
N ASP A 16 14.03 17.49 33.81
CA ASP A 16 13.49 18.84 33.60
C ASP A 16 12.46 18.82 32.46
N PRO A 17 11.20 19.23 32.70
CA PRO A 17 10.19 19.37 31.65
C PRO A 17 10.66 20.21 30.46
N ALA A 18 11.57 21.16 30.68
CA ALA A 18 12.17 21.95 29.61
C ALA A 18 13.03 21.09 28.67
N LEU A 19 13.81 20.14 29.19
CA LEU A 19 14.60 19.21 28.38
C LEU A 19 13.73 18.29 27.53
N ILE A 20 12.61 17.84 28.09
CA ILE A 20 11.60 17.04 27.37
C ILE A 20 10.98 17.88 26.25
N LEU A 21 10.56 19.11 26.55
CA LEU A 21 10.00 20.03 25.55
C LEU A 21 11.01 20.36 24.46
N VAL A 22 12.28 20.59 24.80
CA VAL A 22 13.34 20.86 23.82
C VAL A 22 13.60 19.64 22.94
N TYR A 23 13.71 18.44 23.51
CA TYR A 23 13.92 17.21 22.76
C TYR A 23 12.77 16.93 21.77
N TYR A 24 11.53 16.97 22.24
CA TYR A 24 10.38 16.72 21.37
C TYR A 24 10.12 17.86 20.38
N SER A 25 10.43 19.11 20.72
CA SER A 25 10.38 20.22 19.76
C SER A 25 11.45 20.07 18.67
N ALA A 26 12.65 19.62 19.02
CA ALA A 26 13.72 19.35 18.08
C ALA A 26 13.38 18.16 17.16
N LEU A 27 12.82 17.08 17.72
CA LEU A 27 12.36 15.91 16.97
C LEU A 27 11.21 16.28 16.01
N ALA A 28 10.20 17.00 16.50
CA ALA A 28 9.10 17.49 15.68
C ALA A 28 9.59 18.43 14.58
N ALA A 29 10.55 19.31 14.88
CA ALA A 29 11.17 20.18 13.89
C ALA A 29 11.95 19.37 12.84
N ALA A 30 12.67 18.31 13.21
CA ALA A 30 13.39 17.45 12.29
C ALA A 30 12.44 16.68 11.34
N VAL A 31 11.36 16.09 11.88
CA VAL A 31 10.31 15.42 11.09
C VAL A 31 9.60 16.43 10.18
N TRP A 32 9.33 17.63 10.68
CA TRP A 32 8.72 18.70 9.89
C TRP A 32 9.65 19.24 8.81
N LEU A 33 10.95 19.37 9.08
CA LEU A 33 11.97 19.75 8.11
C LEU A 33 12.17 18.67 7.03
N GLY A 34 12.02 17.39 7.39
CA GLY A 34 12.04 16.26 6.45
C GLY A 34 10.80 16.18 5.55
N SER A 35 9.62 16.47 6.09
CA SER A 35 8.33 16.48 5.36
C SER A 35 8.04 17.80 4.63
N ARG A 36 8.92 18.81 4.77
CA ARG A 36 8.72 20.19 4.31
C ARG A 36 8.71 20.39 2.80
N LYS A 37 9.04 19.38 1.99
CA LYS A 37 8.92 19.52 0.52
C LYS A 37 7.46 19.57 0.03
N ARG A 38 6.45 19.21 0.85
CA ARG A 38 5.05 19.05 0.38
C ARG A 38 3.97 19.79 1.18
N LEU A 39 4.29 20.47 2.28
CA LEU A 39 3.30 20.97 3.27
C LEU A 39 3.29 22.51 3.46
N GLY A 40 3.74 23.27 2.45
CA GLY A 40 3.83 24.73 2.53
C GLY A 40 2.48 25.47 2.58
N GLU A 41 1.44 24.94 1.93
CA GLU A 41 0.20 25.71 1.70
C GLU A 41 -0.93 25.43 2.70
N GLN A 42 -1.01 24.23 3.30
CA GLN A 42 -2.10 23.89 4.23
C GLN A 42 -1.91 24.42 5.67
N MET A 43 -0.68 24.78 6.07
CA MET A 43 -0.35 25.18 7.46
C MET A 43 -0.88 26.55 7.89
N SER A 44 -1.20 27.45 6.95
CA SER A 44 -1.64 28.81 7.31
C SER A 44 -3.05 28.83 7.92
N LYS A 45 -3.95 27.95 7.43
CA LYS A 45 -5.33 27.80 7.92
C LYS A 45 -5.43 27.04 9.25
N ALA A 46 -4.56 26.06 9.47
CA ALA A 46 -4.52 25.29 10.72
C ALA A 46 -4.05 26.15 11.92
N LYS A 47 -3.14 27.09 11.69
CA LYS A 47 -2.54 27.93 12.74
C LYS A 47 -3.53 28.89 13.40
N THR A 48 -4.52 29.36 12.66
CA THR A 48 -5.60 30.23 13.17
C THR A 48 -6.65 29.46 13.95
N TRP A 49 -7.00 28.25 13.51
CA TRP A 49 -7.97 27.38 14.20
C TRP A 49 -7.42 26.86 15.55
N LEU A 50 -6.16 26.42 15.58
CA LEU A 50 -5.47 25.94 16.79
C LEU A 50 -5.38 27.00 17.90
N LYS A 51 -5.18 28.27 17.55
CA LYS A 51 -5.08 29.35 18.54
C LYS A 51 -6.40 29.65 19.26
N SER A 52 -7.56 29.38 18.64
CA SER A 52 -8.86 29.65 19.28
C SER A 52 -9.36 28.50 20.15
N GLY A 53 -8.95 27.26 19.87
CA GLY A 53 -9.33 26.07 20.66
C GLY A 53 -8.43 25.78 21.86
N ALA A 54 -7.17 26.24 21.83
CA ALA A 54 -6.17 25.92 22.85
C ALA A 54 -6.48 26.55 24.23
N SER A 55 -7.07 27.74 24.30
CA SER A 55 -7.25 28.43 25.59
C SER A 55 -8.30 27.79 26.50
N LYS A 56 -9.28 27.06 25.95
CA LYS A 56 -10.29 26.32 26.74
C LYS A 56 -9.84 24.91 27.13
N SER A 57 -8.97 24.28 26.34
CA SER A 57 -8.49 22.92 26.60
C SER A 57 -7.32 22.87 27.59
N THR A 58 -6.49 23.93 27.65
CA THR A 58 -5.37 24.02 28.60
C THR A 58 -5.80 24.03 30.07
N ASP A 59 -6.96 24.63 30.38
CA ASP A 59 -7.51 24.68 31.75
C ASP A 59 -8.12 23.35 32.22
N LEU A 60 -8.56 22.50 31.29
CA LEU A 60 -9.10 21.17 31.60
C LEU A 60 -7.99 20.13 31.75
N VAL A 61 -6.98 20.17 30.88
CA VAL A 61 -5.85 19.22 30.90
C VAL A 61 -4.92 19.47 32.09
N SER A 62 -4.77 20.72 32.53
CA SER A 62 -3.94 21.08 33.69
C SER A 62 -4.49 20.61 35.04
N ARG A 63 -5.79 20.27 35.11
CA ARG A 63 -6.45 19.74 36.33
C ARG A 63 -6.39 18.21 36.44
N LEU A 64 -6.01 17.52 35.36
CA LEU A 64 -5.89 16.07 35.36
C LEU A 64 -4.53 15.65 35.92
N PRO A 65 -4.44 14.57 36.73
CA PRO A 65 -3.17 14.08 37.21
C PRO A 65 -2.28 13.67 36.03
N LYS A 66 -1.02 14.12 36.00
CA LYS A 66 -0.06 13.87 34.90
C LYS A 66 0.03 12.40 34.47
N ARG A 67 -0.13 11.46 35.42
CA ARG A 67 -0.18 10.00 35.17
C ARG A 67 -1.27 9.55 34.18
N TRP A 68 -2.34 10.32 33.98
CA TRP A 68 -3.42 10.01 33.04
C TRP A 68 -3.26 10.72 31.69
N VAL A 69 -2.43 11.75 31.61
CA VAL A 69 -2.22 12.55 30.39
C VAL A 69 -0.98 12.09 29.61
N ILE A 70 0.07 11.67 30.32
CA ILE A 70 1.33 11.25 29.70
C ILE A 70 1.18 9.97 28.87
N PRO A 71 0.57 8.87 29.35
CA PRO A 71 0.43 7.65 28.54
C PRO A 71 -0.30 7.85 27.20
N PRO A 72 -1.48 8.51 27.13
CA PRO A 72 -2.14 8.70 25.84
C PRO A 72 -1.38 9.65 24.91
N LEU A 73 -0.69 10.67 25.43
CA LEU A 73 0.18 11.53 24.62
C LEU A 73 1.37 10.75 24.05
N LEU A 74 1.96 9.85 24.83
CA LEU A 74 3.06 9.00 24.38
C LEU A 74 2.58 8.02 23.30
N VAL A 75 1.42 7.39 23.50
CA VAL A 75 0.80 6.52 22.47
C VAL A 75 0.52 7.31 21.19
N ALA A 76 -0.07 8.50 21.29
CA ALA A 76 -0.31 9.36 20.12
C ALA A 76 0.99 9.75 19.41
N ALA A 77 2.05 10.09 20.16
CA ALA A 77 3.35 10.41 19.59
C ALA A 77 3.98 9.21 18.87
N ILE A 78 3.86 8.00 19.42
CA ILE A 78 4.30 6.76 18.76
C ILE A 78 3.50 6.55 17.47
N LEU A 79 2.17 6.61 17.53
CA LEU A 79 1.30 6.41 16.37
C LEU A 79 1.61 7.40 15.25
N VAL A 80 1.78 8.68 15.56
CA VAL A 80 2.16 9.71 14.58
C VAL A 80 3.55 9.46 14.01
N SER A 81 4.51 9.04 14.84
CA SER A 81 5.87 8.76 14.38
C SER A 81 5.92 7.55 13.45
N VAL A 82 5.20 6.48 13.79
CA VAL A 82 5.04 5.30 12.93
C VAL A 82 4.32 5.69 11.64
N ALA A 83 3.23 6.48 11.75
CA ALA A 83 2.49 6.97 10.60
C ALA A 83 3.38 7.75 9.62
N ALA A 84 4.21 8.66 10.13
CA ALA A 84 5.13 9.43 9.31
C ALA A 84 6.27 8.58 8.73
N ALA A 85 6.75 7.58 9.48
CA ALA A 85 7.86 6.72 9.05
C ALA A 85 7.47 5.73 7.96
N THR A 86 6.21 5.31 7.91
CA THR A 86 5.69 4.42 6.86
C THR A 86 4.76 5.15 5.89
N MET A 87 4.91 6.47 5.76
CA MET A 87 4.32 7.19 4.63
C MET A 87 4.98 6.75 3.33
N PRO A 88 4.21 6.59 2.23
CA PRO A 88 4.79 6.27 0.95
C PRO A 88 5.76 7.35 0.46
N ASP A 89 6.82 6.93 -0.23
CA ASP A 89 7.77 7.82 -0.90
C ASP A 89 7.46 7.94 -2.40
N ASP A 90 8.05 8.94 -3.05
CA ASP A 90 7.87 9.18 -4.48
C ASP A 90 8.86 8.36 -5.33
N GLU A 91 9.40 7.26 -4.80
CA GLU A 91 10.27 6.33 -5.53
C GLU A 91 9.45 5.22 -6.18
N LEU A 92 9.77 4.87 -7.42
CA LEU A 92 9.16 3.71 -8.07
C LEU A 92 9.77 2.44 -7.47
N ARG A 93 8.91 1.63 -6.85
CA ARG A 93 9.26 0.29 -6.38
C ARG A 93 8.53 -0.74 -7.22
N VAL A 94 9.27 -1.71 -7.75
CA VAL A 94 8.72 -2.87 -8.46
C VAL A 94 9.20 -4.10 -7.71
N SER A 95 8.30 -4.71 -6.94
CA SER A 95 8.59 -5.83 -6.05
C SER A 95 8.02 -7.10 -6.66
N PHE A 96 8.90 -8.03 -7.02
CA PHE A 96 8.51 -9.41 -7.35
C PHE A 96 8.34 -10.15 -6.03
N LEU A 97 7.12 -10.57 -5.72
CA LEU A 97 6.73 -11.09 -4.42
C LEU A 97 7.05 -12.58 -4.34
N ASP A 98 7.53 -13.04 -3.19
CA ASP A 98 7.83 -14.47 -2.96
C ASP A 98 6.55 -15.24 -2.62
N ILE A 99 5.84 -15.67 -3.67
CA ILE A 99 4.58 -16.42 -3.56
C ILE A 99 4.70 -17.91 -3.90
N GLY A 100 5.92 -18.40 -4.11
CA GLY A 100 6.19 -19.76 -4.58
C GLY A 100 6.24 -19.87 -6.10
N GLN A 101 5.37 -20.70 -6.69
CA GLN A 101 5.28 -20.89 -8.15
C GLN A 101 4.26 -19.91 -8.75
N GLY A 102 4.53 -19.36 -9.94
CA GLY A 102 3.67 -18.37 -10.60
C GLY A 102 4.19 -16.93 -10.42
N ASP A 103 3.37 -15.94 -10.77
CA ASP A 103 3.73 -14.52 -10.70
C ASP A 103 2.87 -13.76 -9.67
N ALA A 104 3.53 -12.82 -8.97
CA ALA A 104 2.89 -11.73 -8.24
C ALA A 104 3.86 -10.54 -8.15
N ILE A 105 3.45 -9.39 -8.67
CA ILE A 105 4.31 -8.22 -8.79
C ILE A 105 3.58 -6.99 -8.26
N LEU A 106 4.13 -6.38 -7.22
CA LEU A 106 3.62 -5.15 -6.65
C LEU A 106 4.43 -3.95 -7.16
N ILE A 107 3.76 -3.03 -7.84
CA ILE A 107 4.31 -1.77 -8.33
C ILE A 107 3.78 -0.65 -7.44
N GLN A 108 4.66 0.13 -6.85
CA GLN A 108 4.30 1.18 -5.89
C GLN A 108 5.00 2.49 -6.22
N ARG A 109 4.29 3.60 -6.05
CA ARG A 109 4.88 4.94 -5.96
C ARG A 109 3.89 5.94 -5.40
N GLY A 110 4.30 6.73 -4.42
CA GLY A 110 3.37 7.58 -3.69
C GLY A 110 2.22 6.73 -3.16
N ASN A 111 0.99 7.17 -3.37
CA ASN A 111 -0.19 6.40 -2.97
C ASN A 111 -0.65 5.38 -4.03
N GLN A 112 0.03 5.28 -5.16
CA GLN A 112 -0.37 4.38 -6.23
C GLN A 112 0.18 2.97 -6.00
N GLN A 113 -0.70 1.99 -5.99
CA GLN A 113 -0.45 0.56 -5.84
C GLN A 113 -1.05 -0.19 -7.02
N VAL A 114 -0.22 -0.94 -7.72
CA VAL A 114 -0.66 -1.86 -8.77
C VAL A 114 -0.15 -3.25 -8.49
N LEU A 115 -1.07 -4.21 -8.45
CA LEU A 115 -0.73 -5.61 -8.26
C LEU A 115 -0.97 -6.38 -9.57
N VAL A 116 0.07 -6.97 -10.12
CA VAL A 116 0.00 -7.85 -11.29
C VAL A 116 0.12 -9.29 -10.82
N ASP A 117 -0.95 -10.06 -11.00
CA ASP A 117 -1.14 -11.42 -10.49
C ASP A 117 -0.98 -11.57 -8.96
N GLY A 118 -1.42 -12.71 -8.43
CA GLY A 118 -1.50 -12.96 -6.99
C GLY A 118 -0.84 -14.26 -6.55
N GLY A 119 -0.26 -15.03 -7.46
CA GLY A 119 0.27 -16.34 -7.13
C GLY A 119 -0.81 -17.39 -6.77
N PRO A 120 -0.37 -18.61 -6.37
CA PRO A 120 -1.22 -19.72 -5.99
C PRO A 120 -1.64 -19.68 -4.51
N SER A 121 -1.02 -18.82 -3.70
CA SER A 121 -1.18 -18.83 -2.24
C SER A 121 -1.83 -17.55 -1.70
N PRO A 122 -3.09 -17.62 -1.23
CA PRO A 122 -3.77 -16.54 -0.51
C PRO A 122 -2.98 -16.04 0.71
N GLN A 123 -2.29 -16.95 1.41
CA GLN A 123 -1.53 -16.60 2.62
C GLN A 123 -0.21 -15.92 2.26
N ALA A 124 0.51 -16.38 1.23
CA ALA A 124 1.76 -15.76 0.84
C ALA A 124 1.54 -14.35 0.30
N ILE A 125 0.54 -14.15 -0.57
CA ILE A 125 0.26 -12.81 -1.11
C ILE A 125 -0.13 -11.82 -0.02
N THR A 126 -0.95 -12.25 0.95
CA THR A 126 -1.37 -11.35 2.05
C THR A 126 -0.23 -11.02 3.01
N LEU A 127 0.71 -11.95 3.22
CA LEU A 127 1.92 -11.71 3.99
C LEU A 127 2.83 -10.70 3.29
N GLU A 128 3.14 -10.94 2.01
CA GLU A 128 3.99 -10.06 1.21
C GLU A 128 3.40 -8.65 1.09
N LEU A 129 2.10 -8.52 0.79
CA LEU A 129 1.44 -7.21 0.77
C LEU A 129 1.50 -6.52 2.15
N GLY A 130 1.33 -7.27 3.24
CA GLY A 130 1.44 -6.74 4.61
C GLY A 130 2.85 -6.25 4.98
N ASP A 131 3.89 -6.82 4.37
CA ASP A 131 5.28 -6.43 4.57
C ASP A 131 5.69 -5.23 3.70
N LYS A 132 5.09 -5.08 2.50
CA LYS A 132 5.43 -4.00 1.56
C LYS A 132 4.54 -2.76 1.69
N MET A 133 3.28 -2.92 2.06
CA MET A 133 2.33 -1.82 2.18
C MET A 133 2.25 -1.32 3.64
N PRO A 134 2.01 -0.01 3.86
CA PRO A 134 1.73 0.49 5.20
C PRO A 134 0.55 -0.25 5.83
N PHE A 135 0.61 -0.55 7.13
CA PHE A 135 -0.39 -1.41 7.78
C PHE A 135 -1.84 -0.88 7.72
N TRP A 136 -2.00 0.44 7.54
CA TRP A 136 -3.28 1.12 7.40
C TRP A 136 -3.74 1.25 5.94
N ASP A 137 -2.83 1.07 4.99
CA ASP A 137 -3.16 1.13 3.58
C ASP A 137 -3.80 -0.20 3.16
N ARG A 138 -5.01 -0.09 2.64
CA ARG A 138 -5.81 -1.23 2.20
C ARG A 138 -6.38 -0.99 0.80
N THR A 139 -5.86 0.00 0.09
CA THR A 139 -6.31 0.32 -1.26
C THR A 139 -5.31 -0.22 -2.28
N ILE A 140 -5.83 -0.80 -3.35
CA ILE A 140 -5.05 -1.15 -4.54
C ILE A 140 -5.79 -0.57 -5.73
N GLU A 141 -5.23 0.47 -6.33
CA GLU A 141 -5.87 1.22 -7.39
C GLU A 141 -6.08 0.36 -8.65
N LEU A 142 -5.12 -0.52 -8.97
CA LEU A 142 -5.26 -1.43 -10.10
C LEU A 142 -4.78 -2.84 -9.75
N VAL A 143 -5.63 -3.83 -9.97
CA VAL A 143 -5.23 -5.24 -10.01
C VAL A 143 -5.25 -5.72 -11.46
N VAL A 144 -4.16 -6.31 -11.91
CA VAL A 144 -4.06 -6.93 -13.23
C VAL A 144 -4.02 -8.44 -13.07
N LEU A 145 -4.96 -9.13 -13.71
CA LEU A 145 -4.90 -10.58 -13.90
C LEU A 145 -4.38 -10.84 -15.32
N THR A 146 -3.18 -11.42 -15.44
CA THR A 146 -2.56 -11.67 -16.74
C THR A 146 -3.27 -12.78 -17.49
N HIS A 147 -3.62 -13.88 -16.81
CA HIS A 147 -4.43 -14.98 -17.32
C HIS A 147 -4.99 -15.82 -16.15
N PRO A 148 -6.08 -16.59 -16.37
CA PRO A 148 -6.87 -17.18 -15.28
C PRO A 148 -6.34 -18.51 -14.71
N HIS A 149 -5.07 -18.87 -14.93
CA HIS A 149 -4.49 -20.05 -14.31
C HIS A 149 -4.36 -19.89 -12.78
N SER A 150 -4.40 -21.02 -12.07
CA SER A 150 -4.50 -21.05 -10.60
C SER A 150 -3.31 -20.39 -9.91
N ASP A 151 -2.12 -20.50 -10.48
CA ASP A 151 -0.88 -19.90 -10.01
C ASP A 151 -0.76 -18.40 -10.28
N HIS A 152 -1.77 -17.79 -10.89
CA HIS A 152 -1.88 -16.34 -11.06
C HIS A 152 -3.10 -15.77 -10.32
N ILE A 153 -4.25 -16.44 -10.39
CA ILE A 153 -5.54 -15.92 -9.89
C ILE A 153 -5.83 -16.21 -8.42
N THR A 154 -5.29 -17.30 -7.84
CA THR A 154 -5.76 -17.80 -6.55
C THR A 154 -5.52 -16.80 -5.42
N GLY A 155 -4.34 -16.19 -5.37
CA GLY A 155 -4.06 -15.15 -4.38
C GLY A 155 -4.88 -13.89 -4.60
N LEU A 156 -5.25 -13.55 -5.83
CA LEU A 156 -6.04 -12.37 -6.10
C LEU A 156 -7.46 -12.47 -5.52
N LEU A 157 -8.08 -13.67 -5.46
CA LEU A 157 -9.37 -13.87 -4.80
C LEU A 157 -9.36 -13.33 -3.36
N GLU A 158 -8.27 -13.60 -2.64
CA GLU A 158 -8.04 -13.13 -1.29
C GLU A 158 -7.78 -11.62 -1.24
N VAL A 159 -7.08 -11.10 -2.25
CA VAL A 159 -6.86 -9.65 -2.40
C VAL A 159 -8.20 -8.91 -2.55
N LEU A 160 -9.12 -9.36 -3.42
CA LEU A 160 -10.44 -8.74 -3.56
C LEU A 160 -11.25 -8.77 -2.27
N GLN A 161 -11.09 -9.81 -1.46
CA GLN A 161 -11.81 -9.94 -0.19
C GLN A 161 -11.28 -8.99 0.88
N ARG A 162 -9.95 -8.77 0.93
CA ARG A 162 -9.27 -8.04 2.02
C ARG A 162 -8.90 -6.59 1.72
N TYR A 163 -8.75 -6.24 0.45
CA TYR A 163 -8.36 -4.90 0.00
C TYR A 163 -9.51 -4.23 -0.75
N GLN A 164 -9.54 -2.91 -0.70
CA GLN A 164 -10.36 -2.09 -1.57
C GLN A 164 -9.65 -1.98 -2.92
N VAL A 165 -10.17 -2.66 -3.93
CA VAL A 165 -9.64 -2.58 -5.29
C VAL A 165 -10.50 -1.61 -6.09
N GLU A 166 -9.88 -0.61 -6.69
CA GLU A 166 -10.63 0.41 -7.46
C GLU A 166 -10.93 -0.07 -8.88
N GLN A 167 -9.94 -0.69 -9.54
CA GLN A 167 -10.05 -1.17 -10.91
C GLN A 167 -9.38 -2.53 -11.09
N VAL A 168 -9.93 -3.35 -11.99
CA VAL A 168 -9.29 -4.56 -12.51
C VAL A 168 -9.03 -4.44 -14.01
N LEU A 169 -7.89 -4.97 -14.44
CA LEU A 169 -7.52 -5.15 -15.85
C LEU A 169 -7.28 -6.64 -16.10
N TYR A 170 -7.99 -7.23 -17.06
CA TYR A 170 -7.81 -8.64 -17.40
C TYR A 170 -8.21 -8.93 -18.84
N PRO A 171 -7.61 -9.93 -19.52
CA PRO A 171 -8.08 -10.34 -20.83
C PRO A 171 -9.40 -11.11 -20.71
N ASP A 172 -10.35 -10.85 -21.61
CA ASP A 172 -11.62 -11.57 -21.65
C ASP A 172 -11.43 -12.95 -22.30
N LEU A 173 -11.01 -13.93 -21.49
CA LEU A 173 -10.74 -15.30 -21.93
C LEU A 173 -11.88 -16.25 -21.52
N ASP A 174 -12.30 -17.11 -22.45
CA ASP A 174 -13.21 -18.21 -22.13
C ASP A 174 -12.43 -19.36 -21.48
N TYR A 175 -12.45 -19.38 -20.14
CA TYR A 175 -11.73 -20.39 -19.36
C TYR A 175 -12.64 -21.02 -18.29
N PRO A 176 -13.05 -22.29 -18.44
CA PRO A 176 -13.97 -22.95 -17.53
C PRO A 176 -13.26 -23.37 -16.23
N SER A 177 -13.08 -22.42 -15.32
CA SER A 177 -12.46 -22.63 -14.01
C SER A 177 -13.34 -22.10 -12.88
N PRO A 178 -13.57 -22.88 -11.81
CA PRO A 178 -14.27 -22.39 -10.62
C PRO A 178 -13.61 -21.16 -9.99
N LEU A 179 -12.27 -21.06 -10.05
CA LEU A 179 -11.53 -19.91 -9.53
C LEU A 179 -11.79 -18.65 -10.36
N TYR A 180 -11.83 -18.79 -11.68
CA TYR A 180 -12.10 -17.66 -12.56
C TYR A 180 -13.56 -17.20 -12.47
N GLN A 181 -14.50 -18.14 -12.32
CA GLN A 181 -15.90 -17.81 -12.05
C GLN A 181 -16.07 -17.08 -10.73
N GLU A 182 -15.38 -17.52 -9.66
CA GLU A 182 -15.42 -16.83 -8.37
C GLU A 182 -14.78 -15.44 -8.44
N TRP A 183 -13.70 -15.28 -9.20
CA TRP A 183 -13.08 -13.98 -9.46
C TRP A 183 -14.06 -13.00 -10.10
N LEU A 184 -14.68 -13.40 -11.21
CA LEU A 184 -15.69 -12.58 -11.90
C LEU A 184 -16.87 -12.24 -10.98
N ARG A 185 -17.32 -13.21 -10.18
CA ARG A 185 -18.40 -13.03 -9.19
C ARG A 185 -18.02 -11.99 -8.13
N LEU A 186 -16.80 -12.04 -7.60
CA LEU A 186 -16.32 -11.08 -6.58
C LEU A 186 -16.15 -9.68 -7.16
N VAL A 187 -15.65 -9.57 -8.39
CA VAL A 187 -15.52 -8.30 -9.11
C VAL A 187 -16.89 -7.64 -9.31
N GLU A 188 -17.89 -8.42 -9.73
CA GLU A 188 -19.27 -7.95 -9.90
C GLU A 188 -19.94 -7.63 -8.55
N GLU A 189 -19.82 -8.50 -7.55
CA GLU A 189 -20.40 -8.31 -6.21
C GLU A 189 -19.90 -7.02 -5.54
N LYS A 190 -18.64 -6.67 -5.77
CA LYS A 190 -17.98 -5.49 -5.19
C LYS A 190 -18.08 -4.24 -6.07
N ASP A 191 -18.73 -4.33 -7.24
CA ASP A 191 -18.87 -3.22 -8.20
C ASP A 191 -17.52 -2.59 -8.57
N ILE A 192 -16.52 -3.43 -8.82
CA ILE A 192 -15.16 -2.98 -9.16
C ILE A 192 -15.12 -2.59 -10.65
N GLU A 193 -14.44 -1.49 -10.97
CA GLU A 193 -14.33 -1.04 -12.36
C GLU A 193 -13.54 -2.07 -13.19
N CYS A 194 -14.13 -2.57 -14.28
CA CYS A 194 -13.52 -3.56 -15.16
C CYS A 194 -12.99 -2.94 -16.44
N THR A 195 -11.75 -3.27 -16.81
CA THR A 195 -11.19 -2.97 -18.12
C THR A 195 -10.68 -4.23 -18.78
N ILE A 196 -11.10 -4.48 -20.01
CA ILE A 196 -10.61 -5.62 -20.80
C ILE A 196 -9.25 -5.26 -21.39
N ALA A 197 -8.23 -6.07 -21.08
CA ALA A 197 -6.87 -5.89 -21.56
C ALA A 197 -6.78 -6.14 -23.07
N GLN A 198 -6.35 -5.13 -23.82
CA GLN A 198 -6.16 -5.19 -25.27
C GLN A 198 -4.90 -4.46 -25.68
N ALA A 199 -4.17 -5.04 -26.63
CA ALA A 199 -2.94 -4.47 -27.18
C ALA A 199 -3.15 -3.04 -27.68
N GLY A 200 -2.27 -2.13 -27.25
CA GLY A 200 -2.32 -0.72 -27.61
C GLY A 200 -2.96 0.18 -26.55
N GLN A 201 -3.71 -0.38 -25.58
CA GLN A 201 -4.19 0.38 -24.44
C GLN A 201 -3.04 0.93 -23.60
N GLN A 202 -3.29 2.09 -23.00
CA GLN A 202 -2.36 2.78 -22.13
C GLN A 202 -3.12 3.29 -20.91
N ILE A 203 -2.62 2.95 -19.73
CA ILE A 203 -3.19 3.32 -18.44
C ILE A 203 -2.16 4.24 -17.76
N ASP A 204 -2.53 5.50 -17.59
CA ASP A 204 -1.75 6.46 -16.81
C ASP A 204 -2.14 6.31 -15.34
N LEU A 205 -1.18 5.88 -14.53
CA LEU A 205 -1.36 5.66 -13.10
C LEU A 205 -0.99 6.91 -12.30
N GLY A 206 -0.81 8.04 -12.98
CA GLY A 206 -0.40 9.27 -12.36
C GLY A 206 1.07 9.27 -11.99
N GLU A 207 1.50 10.46 -11.56
CA GLU A 207 2.84 10.75 -11.12
C GLU A 207 3.99 10.41 -12.13
N GLY A 208 3.67 10.11 -13.39
CA GLY A 208 4.64 9.76 -14.44
C GLY A 208 4.85 8.26 -14.63
N ILE A 209 4.02 7.41 -14.01
CA ILE A 209 3.97 5.97 -14.25
C ILE A 209 2.93 5.67 -15.32
N THR A 210 3.31 4.86 -16.30
CA THR A 210 2.38 4.42 -17.33
C THR A 210 2.52 2.92 -17.59
N ILE A 211 1.39 2.24 -17.66
CA ILE A 211 1.30 0.85 -18.12
C ILE A 211 0.77 0.85 -19.54
N LYS A 212 1.50 0.20 -20.46
CA LYS A 212 1.01 -0.09 -21.81
C LYS A 212 0.71 -1.59 -21.93
N VAL A 213 -0.48 -1.92 -22.39
CA VAL A 213 -0.84 -3.30 -22.74
C VAL A 213 -0.27 -3.61 -24.13
N LEU A 214 0.59 -4.60 -24.22
CA LEU A 214 1.24 -5.04 -25.46
C LEU A 214 0.53 -6.25 -26.09
N HIS A 215 -0.13 -7.06 -25.27
CA HIS A 215 -0.87 -8.26 -25.62
C HIS A 215 -2.04 -8.43 -24.62
N PRO A 216 -3.19 -9.06 -24.95
CA PRO A 216 -3.51 -9.74 -26.21
C PRO A 216 -3.94 -8.84 -27.36
N GLY A 217 -3.68 -9.32 -28.57
CA GLY A 217 -4.25 -8.76 -29.79
C GLY A 217 -5.76 -9.03 -29.91
N THR A 218 -6.37 -8.45 -30.94
CA THR A 218 -7.76 -8.75 -31.31
C THR A 218 -7.80 -9.12 -32.80
N PRO A 219 -8.28 -10.32 -33.17
CA PRO A 219 -8.87 -11.37 -32.32
C PRO A 219 -7.85 -12.10 -31.44
N LEU A 220 -8.35 -12.81 -30.41
CA LEU A 220 -7.55 -13.71 -29.58
C LEU A 220 -7.00 -14.89 -30.41
N LEU A 221 -5.86 -15.42 -29.99
CA LEU A 221 -5.23 -16.59 -30.59
C LEU A 221 -6.03 -17.86 -30.25
N THR A 222 -6.15 -18.77 -31.21
CA THR A 222 -6.82 -20.06 -31.03
C THR A 222 -6.04 -21.18 -31.71
N GLY A 223 -6.05 -22.38 -31.13
CA GLY A 223 -5.41 -23.56 -31.72
C GLY A 223 -3.88 -23.55 -31.62
N THR A 224 -3.33 -22.80 -30.68
CA THR A 224 -1.87 -22.69 -30.42
C THR A 224 -1.34 -23.85 -29.56
N GLY A 225 -2.23 -24.59 -28.91
CA GLY A 225 -1.86 -25.61 -27.91
C GLY A 225 -1.72 -25.07 -26.49
N SER A 226 -1.63 -23.74 -26.32
CA SER A 226 -1.62 -23.05 -25.03
C SER A 226 -2.36 -21.70 -25.13
N ASP A 227 -3.61 -21.72 -25.63
CA ASP A 227 -4.36 -20.51 -25.99
C ASP A 227 -4.52 -19.54 -24.81
N ILE A 228 -4.59 -20.04 -23.57
CA ILE A 228 -4.71 -19.19 -22.38
C ILE A 228 -3.41 -18.42 -22.13
N ASN A 229 -2.28 -19.11 -22.04
CA ASN A 229 -0.95 -18.50 -21.87
C ASN A 229 -0.63 -17.53 -23.01
N ASN A 230 -0.92 -17.96 -24.24
CA ASN A 230 -0.63 -17.18 -25.44
C ASN A 230 -1.53 -15.96 -25.58
N ASN A 231 -2.65 -15.88 -24.86
CA ASN A 231 -3.49 -14.70 -24.77
C ASN A 231 -3.34 -13.93 -23.44
N SER A 232 -2.26 -14.19 -22.68
CA SER A 232 -1.97 -13.44 -21.45
C SER A 232 -1.80 -11.95 -21.71
N ALA A 233 -2.15 -11.14 -20.71
CA ALA A 233 -1.87 -9.71 -20.74
C ALA A 233 -0.37 -9.46 -20.55
N VAL A 234 0.30 -8.98 -21.60
CA VAL A 234 1.70 -8.56 -21.54
C VAL A 234 1.75 -7.06 -21.32
N LEU A 235 2.46 -6.63 -20.29
CA LEU A 235 2.49 -5.24 -19.86
C LEU A 235 3.88 -4.64 -20.01
N ARG A 236 3.94 -3.38 -20.44
CA ARG A 236 5.14 -2.55 -20.32
C ARG A 236 4.88 -1.43 -19.33
N LEU A 237 5.52 -1.52 -18.18
CA LEU A 237 5.60 -0.43 -17.21
C LEU A 237 6.69 0.55 -17.66
N SER A 238 6.42 1.85 -17.65
CA SER A 238 7.40 2.88 -17.98
C SER A 238 7.32 4.06 -17.01
N MET A 239 8.48 4.55 -16.57
CA MET A 239 8.63 5.80 -15.83
C MET A 239 9.91 6.50 -16.27
N GLY A 240 9.77 7.63 -16.96
CA GLY A 240 10.91 8.37 -17.50
C GLY A 240 11.77 7.52 -18.45
N ARG A 241 12.99 7.18 -18.02
CA ARG A 241 13.94 6.37 -18.81
C ARG A 241 13.96 4.88 -18.45
N VAL A 242 13.24 4.49 -17.40
CA VAL A 242 13.19 3.09 -16.93
C VAL A 242 11.92 2.45 -17.45
N SER A 243 12.03 1.20 -17.90
CA SER A 243 10.87 0.40 -18.28
C SER A 243 11.07 -1.06 -17.92
N PHE A 244 9.98 -1.72 -17.53
CA PHE A 244 9.90 -3.14 -17.25
C PHE A 244 8.94 -3.80 -18.23
N LEU A 245 9.27 -5.01 -18.65
CA LEU A 245 8.39 -5.88 -19.43
C LEU A 245 7.90 -6.98 -18.49
N LEU A 246 6.59 -7.10 -18.33
CA LEU A 246 5.92 -8.15 -17.57
C LEU A 246 5.24 -9.06 -18.59
N ALA A 247 5.82 -10.23 -18.81
CA ALA A 247 5.46 -11.11 -19.94
C ALA A 247 4.44 -12.19 -19.58
N ALA A 248 4.13 -12.37 -18.29
CA ALA A 248 3.35 -13.51 -17.81
C ALA A 248 3.94 -14.83 -18.35
N ASP A 249 3.07 -15.77 -18.68
CA ASP A 249 3.43 -17.11 -19.15
C ASP A 249 3.33 -17.25 -20.69
N ILE A 250 3.47 -16.15 -21.44
CA ILE A 250 3.36 -16.19 -22.91
C ILE A 250 4.44 -17.10 -23.54
N GLU A 251 4.07 -17.94 -24.52
CA GLU A 251 4.93 -18.94 -25.17
C GLU A 251 5.07 -18.76 -26.70
#